data_AF-A0A820JED0-F1
#
_entry.id   AF-A0A820JED0-F1
#
_cell.length_a   1.000
_cell.length_b   1.000
_cell.length_c   1.000
_cell.angle_alpha   90.00
_cell.angle_beta   90.00
_cell.angle_gamma   90.00
#
_symmetry.space_group_name_H-M   'P 1'
#
loop_
_entity.id
_entity.type
_entity.pdbx_description
1 polymer ?
#
loop_
_entity_poly.entity_id
_entity_poly.type
_entity_poly.pdbx_seq_one_letter_code
_entity_poly.pdbx_strand_id
1 'polypeptide(L)'
;MQRITSWFSKKTIQPPITISRKDFIESLIVHKQVKEFTSCLQKKDDRTWCINGYFNLLPTILDESYMTDLFEIISKNSRVTSKELSNIIVSKLVNAIHDVNFDLFEKILHLPFQSSIQLPIQTYDLIRFLHTCTNTDQLMRCLSVLVERNLRHDPEYLSWLLIILFEHYKTGDEIIIEYLLNIKKDINILFTCYG
;
A
#
# COMPACT_ATOMS: atom_id res chain seq x y z
N MET A 1 -45.09 39.74 26.48
CA MET A 1 -44.49 38.53 27.11
C MET A 1 -45.39 37.34 26.82
N GLN A 2 -44.80 36.15 26.60
CA GLN A 2 -45.38 34.90 26.07
C GLN A 2 -45.62 34.94 24.54
N ARG A 3 -44.62 34.64 23.68
CA ARG A 3 -44.05 33.31 23.32
C ARG A 3 -45.15 32.30 22.97
N ILE A 4 -45.40 32.12 21.66
CA ILE A 4 -44.94 30.98 20.86
C ILE A 4 -45.50 29.65 21.38
N THR A 5 -46.47 29.07 20.67
CA THR A 5 -46.65 27.61 20.52
C THR A 5 -47.76 27.33 19.50
N SER A 6 -47.48 27.39 18.20
CA SER A 6 -48.39 26.75 17.22
C SER A 6 -47.77 26.44 15.87
N TRP A 7 -46.51 26.01 15.80
CA TRP A 7 -45.98 25.41 14.56
C TRP A 7 -45.54 23.98 14.87
N PHE A 8 -46.50 23.18 15.36
CA PHE A 8 -46.50 21.74 15.16
C PHE A 8 -46.57 21.46 13.65
N SER A 9 -45.43 21.50 12.97
CA SER A 9 -45.20 20.56 11.88
C SER A 9 -44.00 19.72 12.30
N LYS A 10 -44.28 18.41 12.40
CA LYS A 10 -43.34 17.40 12.86
C LYS A 10 -42.11 17.44 11.97
N LYS A 11 -40.99 17.97 12.48
CA LYS A 11 -39.68 17.54 12.02
C LYS A 11 -39.61 16.07 12.36
N THR A 12 -39.64 15.21 11.35
CA THR A 12 -39.09 13.87 11.42
C THR A 12 -37.65 14.02 11.88
N ILE A 13 -37.44 13.85 13.18
CA ILE A 13 -36.11 13.69 13.75
C ILE A 13 -35.66 12.32 13.25
N GLN A 14 -35.01 12.29 12.07
CA GLN A 14 -34.12 11.18 11.76
C GLN A 14 -33.14 11.08 12.93
N PRO A 15 -32.88 9.87 13.47
CA PRO A 15 -31.89 9.72 14.53
C PRO A 15 -30.57 10.33 14.05
N PRO A 16 -29.78 10.98 14.92
CA PRO A 16 -28.46 11.45 14.52
C PRO A 16 -27.71 10.24 14.00
N ILE A 17 -27.35 10.26 12.72
CA ILE A 17 -26.49 9.24 12.13
C ILE A 17 -25.17 9.39 12.89
N THR A 18 -24.91 8.51 13.85
CA THR A 18 -23.60 8.37 14.47
C THR A 18 -22.69 7.78 13.41
N ILE A 19 -22.15 8.64 12.56
CA ILE A 19 -21.10 8.29 11.61
C ILE A 19 -19.94 7.76 12.45
N SER A 20 -19.51 6.53 12.18
CA SER A 20 -18.39 5.96 12.91
C SER A 20 -17.14 6.79 12.61
N ARG A 21 -16.18 6.86 13.55
CA ARG A 21 -14.92 7.61 13.31
C ARG A 21 -14.19 7.12 12.05
N LYS A 22 -14.30 5.83 11.74
CA LYS A 22 -13.75 5.23 10.52
C LYS A 22 -14.41 5.83 9.28
N ASP A 23 -15.74 5.81 9.21
CA ASP A 23 -16.50 6.32 8.05
C ASP A 23 -16.25 7.82 7.85
N PHE A 24 -16.10 8.57 8.95
CA PHE A 24 -15.75 9.98 8.88
C PHE A 24 -14.38 10.19 8.22
N ILE A 25 -13.33 9.50 8.69
CA ILE A 25 -11.98 9.62 8.11
C ILE A 25 -11.95 9.20 6.64
N GLU A 26 -12.60 8.09 6.31
CA GLU A 26 -12.70 7.61 4.93
C GLU A 26 -13.42 8.63 4.04
N SER A 27 -14.48 9.27 4.55
CA SER A 27 -15.16 10.34 3.83
C SER A 27 -14.24 11.54 3.54
N LEU A 28 -13.31 11.89 4.45
CA LEU A 28 -12.36 12.99 4.20
C LEU A 28 -11.46 12.68 2.99
N ILE A 29 -11.03 11.41 2.86
CA ILE A 29 -10.18 10.95 1.75
C ILE A 29 -10.98 10.94 0.45
N VAL A 30 -12.17 10.33 0.45
CA VAL A 30 -13.03 10.23 -0.75
C VAL A 30 -13.40 11.61 -1.29
N HIS A 31 -13.72 12.56 -0.41
CA HIS A 31 -14.12 13.92 -0.80
C HIS A 31 -12.93 14.89 -0.93
N LYS A 32 -11.69 14.39 -0.93
CA LYS A 32 -10.45 15.19 -1.05
C LYS A 32 -10.36 16.36 -0.05
N GLN A 33 -10.87 16.18 1.16
CA GLN A 33 -10.82 17.15 2.27
C GLN A 33 -9.46 17.11 2.99
N VAL A 34 -8.42 17.50 2.26
CA VAL A 34 -7.01 17.35 2.68
C VAL A 34 -6.68 18.14 3.95
N LYS A 35 -7.27 19.33 4.13
CA LYS A 35 -7.00 20.18 5.31
C LYS A 35 -7.54 19.54 6.58
N GLU A 36 -8.77 19.06 6.53
CA GLU A 36 -9.45 18.37 7.62
C GLU A 36 -8.74 17.06 7.95
N PHE A 37 -8.38 16.28 6.93
CA PHE A 37 -7.60 15.06 7.09
C PHE A 37 -6.26 15.33 7.78
N THR A 38 -5.54 16.37 7.35
CA THR A 38 -4.26 16.77 7.96
C THR A 38 -4.44 17.20 9.41
N SER A 39 -5.51 17.92 9.73
CA SER A 39 -5.82 18.30 11.12
C SER A 39 -6.09 17.07 12.00
N CYS A 40 -6.85 16.09 11.51
CA CYS A 40 -7.09 14.83 12.21
C CYS A 40 -5.79 14.03 12.40
N LEU A 41 -4.95 13.96 11.36
CA LEU A 41 -3.68 13.24 11.40
C LEU A 41 -2.71 13.75 12.50
N GLN A 42 -2.75 15.06 12.79
CA GLN A 42 -1.92 15.66 13.84
C GLN A 42 -2.41 15.36 15.26
N LYS A 43 -3.67 14.97 15.43
CA LYS A 43 -4.24 14.59 16.74
C LYS A 43 -3.81 13.18 17.10
N LYS A 44 -3.28 13.00 18.32
CA LYS A 44 -2.72 11.71 18.78
C LYS A 44 -3.75 10.57 18.70
N ASP A 45 -4.99 10.83 19.08
CA ASP A 45 -6.04 9.81 19.18
C ASP A 45 -6.61 9.39 17.81
N ASP A 46 -6.56 10.30 16.82
CA ASP A 46 -7.16 10.09 15.49
C ASP A 46 -6.13 9.64 14.45
N ARG A 47 -4.83 9.86 14.70
CA ARG A 47 -3.73 9.55 13.78
C ARG A 47 -3.77 8.12 13.24
N THR A 48 -3.92 7.14 14.12
CA THR A 48 -3.96 5.72 13.75
C THR A 48 -5.15 5.44 12.84
N TRP A 49 -6.29 6.11 13.07
CA TRP A 49 -7.47 6.01 12.22
C TRP A 49 -7.23 6.64 10.84
N CYS A 50 -6.58 7.80 10.77
CA CYS A 50 -6.19 8.43 9.50
C CYS A 50 -5.32 7.51 8.66
N ILE A 51 -4.27 6.94 9.25
CA ILE A 51 -3.33 6.05 8.56
C ILE A 51 -4.02 4.76 8.12
N ASN A 52 -4.83 4.15 9.00
CA ASN A 52 -5.56 2.94 8.65
C ASN A 52 -6.63 3.18 7.58
N GLY A 53 -7.35 4.30 7.65
CA GLY A 53 -8.34 4.69 6.64
C GLY A 53 -7.70 4.90 5.27
N TYR A 54 -6.52 5.54 5.24
CA TYR A 54 -5.71 5.66 4.03
C TYR A 54 -5.39 4.30 3.41
N PHE A 55 -4.80 3.37 4.17
CA PHE A 55 -4.46 2.04 3.64
C PHE A 55 -5.70 1.21 3.28
N ASN A 56 -6.84 1.40 3.96
CA ASN A 56 -8.09 0.71 3.64
C ASN A 56 -8.66 1.17 2.29
N LEU A 57 -8.62 2.47 2.02
CA LEU A 57 -9.11 3.04 0.76
C LEU A 57 -8.09 2.99 -0.37
N LEU A 58 -6.82 2.72 -0.08
CA LEU A 58 -5.74 2.75 -1.05
C LEU A 58 -6.02 2.00 -2.37
N PRO A 59 -6.60 0.78 -2.37
CA PRO A 59 -6.92 0.06 -3.61
C PRO A 59 -7.98 0.75 -4.46
N THR A 60 -8.82 1.60 -3.84
CA THR A 60 -9.94 2.29 -4.50
C THR A 60 -9.55 3.65 -5.07
N ILE A 61 -8.38 4.18 -4.71
CA ILE A 61 -7.90 5.47 -5.20
C ILE A 61 -7.29 5.29 -6.59
N LEU A 62 -8.01 5.72 -7.63
CA LEU A 62 -7.54 5.66 -9.02
C LEU A 62 -6.51 6.75 -9.37
N ASP A 63 -6.54 7.86 -8.66
CA ASP A 63 -5.66 9.02 -8.88
C ASP A 63 -4.32 8.81 -8.15
N GLU A 64 -3.31 8.37 -8.88
CA GLU A 64 -1.97 8.06 -8.33
C GLU A 64 -1.26 9.30 -7.77
N SER A 65 -1.50 10.48 -8.35
CA SER A 65 -0.95 11.73 -7.85
C SER A 65 -1.52 12.05 -6.47
N TYR A 66 -2.84 11.95 -6.33
CA TYR A 66 -3.53 12.15 -5.06
C TYR A 66 -3.13 11.12 -3.99
N MET A 67 -2.98 9.85 -4.39
CA MET A 67 -2.48 8.79 -3.51
C MET A 67 -1.11 9.13 -2.93
N THR A 68 -0.21 9.60 -3.79
CA THR A 68 1.18 9.94 -3.44
C THR A 68 1.22 11.17 -2.53
N ASP A 69 0.47 12.22 -2.86
CA ASP A 69 0.37 13.45 -2.06
C ASP A 69 -0.16 13.16 -0.65
N LEU A 70 -1.20 12.33 -0.52
CA LEU A 70 -1.72 11.92 0.78
C LEU A 70 -0.68 11.15 1.59
N PHE A 71 0.07 10.25 0.95
CA PHE A 71 1.14 9.53 1.63
C PHE A 71 2.25 10.45 2.10
N GLU A 72 2.61 11.46 1.31
CA GLU A 72 3.56 12.49 1.73
C GLU A 72 3.07 13.30 2.92
N ILE A 73 1.77 13.64 2.95
CA ILE A 73 1.16 14.29 4.11
C ILE A 73 1.25 13.37 5.33
N ILE A 74 0.96 12.08 5.18
CA ILE A 74 1.12 11.11 6.27
C ILE A 74 2.57 11.08 6.76
N SER A 75 3.54 10.95 5.87
CA SER A 75 4.95 10.83 6.26
C SER A 75 5.49 12.11 6.92
N LYS A 76 5.09 13.29 6.43
CA LYS A 76 5.60 14.59 6.93
C LYS A 76 4.83 15.10 8.16
N ASN A 77 3.51 14.91 8.23
CA ASN A 77 2.64 15.61 9.19
C ASN A 77 2.10 14.73 10.32
N SER A 78 2.26 13.40 10.24
CA SER A 78 1.72 12.48 11.26
C SER A 78 2.49 12.46 12.57
N ARG A 79 3.69 13.06 12.66
CA ARG A 79 4.62 12.92 13.79
C ARG A 79 4.95 11.44 14.12
N VAL A 80 4.74 10.53 13.18
CA VAL A 80 5.17 9.13 13.26
C VAL A 80 6.63 9.07 12.84
N THR A 81 7.45 8.33 13.56
CA THR A 81 8.85 8.13 13.19
C THR A 81 8.95 7.28 11.93
N SER A 82 10.03 7.43 11.16
CA SER A 82 10.24 6.61 9.95
C SER A 82 10.20 5.10 10.24
N LYS A 83 10.68 4.68 11.43
CA LYS A 83 10.64 3.29 11.88
C LYS A 83 9.21 2.80 12.14
N GLU A 84 8.39 3.60 12.83
CA GLU A 84 6.99 3.25 13.08
C GLU A 84 6.18 3.19 11.78
N LEU A 85 6.39 4.15 10.87
CA LEU A 85 5.72 4.14 9.57
C LEU A 85 6.13 2.92 8.73
N SER A 86 7.43 2.58 8.73
CA SER A 86 7.93 1.36 8.09
C SER A 86 7.26 0.10 8.66
N ASN A 87 7.15 -0.02 9.98
CA ASN A 87 6.45 -1.15 10.62
C ASN A 87 4.97 -1.22 10.22
N ILE A 88 4.28 -0.09 10.12
CA ILE A 88 2.89 -0.03 9.65
C ILE A 88 2.81 -0.54 8.21
N ILE A 89 3.66 -0.04 7.32
CA ILE A 89 3.69 -0.45 5.91
C ILE A 89 3.95 -1.95 5.77
N VAL A 90 4.96 -2.47 6.47
CA VAL A 90 5.28 -3.90 6.50
C VAL A 90 4.08 -4.71 6.97
N SER A 91 3.43 -4.30 8.06
CA SER A 91 2.22 -4.97 8.54
C SER A 91 1.09 -4.96 7.50
N LYS A 92 0.92 -3.86 6.76
CA LYS A 92 -0.09 -3.78 5.69
C LYS A 92 0.24 -4.67 4.51
N LEU A 93 1.52 -4.78 4.13
CA LEU A 93 1.97 -5.71 3.08
C LEU A 93 1.77 -7.17 3.49
N VAL A 94 2.12 -7.54 4.73
CA VAL A 94 1.90 -8.89 5.27
C VAL A 94 0.41 -9.24 5.26
N ASN A 95 -0.45 -8.30 5.69
CA ASN A 95 -1.89 -8.53 5.67
C ASN A 95 -2.43 -8.66 4.24
N ALA A 96 -1.95 -7.83 3.30
CA ALA A 96 -2.35 -7.94 1.90
C ALA A 96 -1.97 -9.30 1.30
N ILE A 97 -0.81 -9.85 1.67
CA ILE A 97 -0.38 -11.19 1.28
C ILE A 97 -1.28 -12.27 1.88
N HIS A 98 -1.54 -12.18 3.19
CA HIS A 98 -2.40 -13.15 3.89
C HIS A 98 -3.82 -13.17 3.31
N ASP A 99 -4.37 -12.00 3.00
CA ASP A 99 -5.73 -11.84 2.49
C ASP A 99 -5.81 -11.99 0.96
N VAL A 100 -4.69 -12.33 0.30
CA VAL A 100 -4.59 -12.49 -1.16
C VAL A 100 -5.08 -11.23 -1.91
N ASN A 101 -4.81 -10.05 -1.36
CA ASN A 101 -5.24 -8.75 -1.91
C ASN A 101 -4.11 -8.11 -2.73
N PHE A 102 -4.06 -8.47 -4.01
CA PHE A 102 -3.01 -8.03 -4.92
C PHE A 102 -3.04 -6.53 -5.24
N ASP A 103 -4.23 -5.94 -5.36
CA ASP A 103 -4.39 -4.50 -5.62
C ASP A 103 -3.83 -3.66 -4.48
N LEU A 104 -4.13 -4.04 -3.23
CA LEU A 104 -3.59 -3.37 -2.06
C LEU A 104 -2.07 -3.53 -2.00
N PHE A 105 -1.57 -4.74 -2.26
CA PHE A 105 -0.14 -5.02 -2.27
C PHE A 105 0.60 -4.15 -3.29
N GLU A 106 0.12 -4.12 -4.54
CA GLU A 106 0.68 -3.29 -5.61
C GLU A 106 0.70 -1.82 -5.21
N LYS A 107 -0.44 -1.28 -4.76
CA LYS A 107 -0.56 0.14 -4.42
C LYS A 107 0.35 0.53 -3.26
N ILE A 108 0.52 -0.35 -2.26
CA ILE A 108 1.47 -0.10 -1.18
C ILE A 108 2.90 -0.09 -1.72
N LEU A 109 3.31 -1.08 -2.53
CA LEU A 109 4.67 -1.15 -3.07
C LEU A 109 5.08 0.10 -3.84
N HIS A 110 4.15 0.72 -4.57
CA HIS A 110 4.41 1.90 -5.39
C HIS A 110 4.47 3.21 -4.60
N LEU A 111 4.24 3.21 -3.28
CA LEU A 111 4.38 4.42 -2.47
C LEU A 111 5.84 4.91 -2.43
N PRO A 112 6.06 6.24 -2.34
CA PRO A 112 7.40 6.83 -2.33
C PRO A 112 8.06 6.65 -0.95
N PHE A 113 8.58 5.45 -0.71
CA PHE A 113 9.32 5.15 0.53
C PHE A 113 10.67 5.88 0.55
N GLN A 114 10.95 6.59 1.65
CA GLN A 114 12.22 7.31 1.82
C GLN A 114 13.40 6.40 2.20
N SER A 115 13.13 5.18 2.67
CA SER A 115 14.15 4.19 3.06
C SER A 115 13.85 2.83 2.42
N SER A 116 14.90 2.04 2.16
CA SER A 116 14.78 0.64 1.75
C SER A 116 13.95 -0.12 2.78
N ILE A 117 12.73 -0.50 2.39
CA ILE A 117 11.89 -1.36 3.22
C ILE A 117 12.45 -2.76 3.09
N GLN A 118 13.07 -3.26 4.15
CA GLN A 118 13.28 -4.69 4.27
C GLN A 118 11.91 -5.30 4.57
N LEU A 119 11.37 -6.08 3.64
CA LEU A 119 10.19 -6.89 3.91
C LEU A 119 10.63 -8.10 4.74
N PRO A 120 10.28 -8.20 6.04
CA PRO A 120 10.58 -9.37 6.86
C PRO A 120 9.58 -10.49 6.55
N ILE A 121 9.30 -10.72 5.27
CA ILE A 121 8.39 -11.76 4.79
C ILE A 121 9.26 -12.91 4.31
N GLN A 122 8.92 -14.13 4.71
CA GLN A 122 9.62 -15.31 4.19
C GLN A 122 9.45 -15.37 2.67
N THR A 123 10.54 -15.60 1.95
CA THR A 123 10.56 -15.68 0.48
C THR A 123 9.45 -16.62 -0.02
N TYR A 124 9.27 -17.78 0.62
CA TYR A 124 8.21 -18.72 0.29
C TYR A 124 6.79 -18.12 0.29
N ASP A 125 6.40 -17.39 1.34
CA ASP A 125 5.05 -16.82 1.45
C ASP A 125 4.79 -15.77 0.38
N LEU A 126 5.80 -14.94 0.09
CA LEU A 126 5.69 -13.95 -0.97
C LEU A 126 5.56 -14.62 -2.34
N ILE A 127 6.41 -15.60 -2.65
CA ILE A 127 6.39 -16.32 -3.92
C ILE A 127 5.04 -17.01 -4.12
N ARG A 128 4.54 -17.73 -3.12
CA ARG A 128 3.20 -18.35 -3.18
C ARG A 128 2.11 -17.31 -3.48
N PHE A 129 2.18 -16.15 -2.82
CA PHE A 129 1.25 -15.06 -3.09
C PHE A 129 1.38 -14.53 -4.52
N LEU A 130 2.60 -14.27 -5.02
CA LEU A 130 2.82 -13.78 -6.38
C LEU A 130 2.24 -14.71 -7.45
N HIS A 131 2.31 -16.03 -7.27
CA HIS A 131 1.67 -17.00 -8.17
C HIS A 131 0.13 -16.97 -8.17
N THR A 132 -0.50 -16.33 -7.18
CA THR A 132 -1.97 -16.12 -7.19
C THR A 132 -2.40 -14.98 -8.11
N CYS A 133 -1.46 -14.16 -8.61
CA CYS A 133 -1.77 -13.05 -9.49
C CYS A 133 -2.17 -13.54 -10.89
N THR A 134 -3.39 -13.22 -11.31
CA THR A 134 -3.86 -13.55 -12.66
C THR A 134 -3.57 -12.43 -13.67
N ASN A 135 -3.32 -11.21 -13.19
CA ASN A 135 -3.02 -10.05 -14.02
C ASN A 135 -1.51 -9.91 -14.21
N THR A 136 -1.00 -10.32 -15.37
CA THR A 136 0.44 -10.28 -15.69
C THR A 136 1.03 -8.88 -15.56
N ASP A 137 0.35 -7.82 -16.02
CA ASP A 137 0.91 -6.47 -15.98
C ASP A 137 1.07 -5.97 -14.53
N GLN A 138 0.11 -6.28 -13.67
CA GLN A 138 0.16 -5.98 -12.24
C GLN A 138 1.28 -6.78 -11.54
N LEU A 139 1.42 -8.06 -11.89
CA LEU A 139 2.52 -8.89 -11.40
C LEU A 139 3.87 -8.28 -11.78
N MET A 140 4.06 -7.90 -13.05
CA MET A 140 5.31 -7.33 -13.54
C MET A 140 5.66 -6.01 -12.85
N ARG A 141 4.70 -5.10 -12.67
CA ARG A 141 4.92 -3.84 -11.93
C ARG A 141 5.35 -4.10 -10.48
N CYS A 142 4.69 -5.02 -9.79
CA CYS A 142 5.09 -5.44 -8.44
C CYS A 142 6.51 -6.02 -8.41
N LEU A 143 6.82 -6.94 -9.33
CA LEU A 143 8.14 -7.58 -9.43
C LEU A 143 9.24 -6.55 -9.64
N SER A 144 9.05 -5.56 -10.53
CA SER A 144 10.04 -4.49 -10.75
C SER A 144 10.38 -3.72 -9.47
N VAL A 145 9.36 -3.36 -8.68
CA VAL A 145 9.57 -2.65 -7.41
C VAL A 145 10.26 -3.54 -6.37
N LEU A 146 9.86 -4.81 -6.26
CA LEU A 146 10.48 -5.77 -5.34
C LEU A 146 11.94 -6.02 -5.69
N VAL A 147 12.24 -6.15 -6.98
CA VAL A 147 13.59 -6.26 -7.54
C VAL A 147 14.42 -5.04 -7.14
N GLU A 148 13.96 -3.83 -7.45
CA GLU A 148 14.72 -2.60 -7.18
C GLU A 148 14.98 -2.41 -5.68
N ARG A 149 13.99 -2.74 -4.83
CA ARG A 149 14.00 -2.38 -3.40
C ARG A 149 14.50 -3.48 -2.47
N ASN A 150 14.31 -4.77 -2.78
CA ASN A 150 14.66 -5.89 -1.89
C ASN A 150 15.92 -6.69 -2.30
N LEU A 151 16.41 -6.57 -3.54
CA LEU A 151 17.55 -7.36 -4.05
C LEU A 151 18.84 -7.28 -3.23
N ARG A 152 18.99 -6.22 -2.43
CA ARG A 152 20.18 -5.96 -1.62
C ARG A 152 20.27 -6.86 -0.38
N HIS A 153 19.17 -7.47 0.03
CA HIS A 153 19.08 -8.11 1.35
C HIS A 153 19.09 -9.64 1.30
N ASP A 154 18.70 -10.25 0.18
CA ASP A 154 18.64 -11.71 0.06
C ASP A 154 18.98 -12.16 -1.39
N PRO A 155 20.04 -12.96 -1.60
CA PRO A 155 20.37 -13.51 -2.92
C PRO A 155 19.46 -14.66 -3.37
N GLU A 156 18.84 -15.44 -2.46
CA GLU A 156 17.89 -16.51 -2.83
C GLU A 156 16.59 -15.94 -3.38
N TYR A 157 16.20 -14.77 -2.86
CA TYR A 157 15.06 -13.99 -3.32
C TYR A 157 15.12 -13.65 -4.81
N LEU A 158 16.32 -13.39 -5.34
CA LEU A 158 16.53 -13.11 -6.77
C LEU A 158 16.18 -14.31 -7.66
N SER A 159 16.64 -15.50 -7.28
CA SER A 159 16.42 -16.73 -8.05
C SER A 159 14.93 -17.02 -8.21
N TRP A 160 14.16 -16.88 -7.13
CA TRP A 160 12.71 -17.11 -7.16
C TRP A 160 11.95 -16.04 -7.95
N LEU A 161 12.33 -14.77 -7.82
CA LEU A 161 11.75 -13.71 -8.65
C LEU A 161 12.02 -13.95 -10.14
N LEU A 162 13.22 -14.42 -10.50
CA LEU A 162 13.56 -14.79 -11.87
C LEU A 162 12.74 -15.97 -12.36
N ILE A 163 12.53 -17.00 -11.54
CA ILE A 163 11.67 -18.14 -11.90
C ILE A 163 10.25 -17.65 -12.24
N ILE A 164 9.64 -16.82 -11.39
CA ILE A 164 8.32 -16.23 -11.67
C ILE A 164 8.34 -15.41 -12.96
N LEU A 165 9.36 -14.57 -13.17
CA LEU A 165 9.50 -13.78 -14.39
C LEU A 165 9.58 -14.68 -15.63
N PHE A 166 10.30 -15.80 -15.57
CA PHE A 166 10.40 -16.76 -16.67
C PHE A 166 9.10 -17.53 -16.92
N GLU A 167 8.35 -17.88 -15.87
CA GLU A 167 7.05 -18.54 -16.01
C GLU A 167 6.00 -17.64 -16.67
N HIS A 168 6.07 -16.34 -16.41
CA HIS A 168 5.14 -15.35 -16.95
C HIS A 168 5.66 -14.57 -18.16
N TYR A 169 6.85 -14.93 -18.65
CA TYR A 169 7.58 -14.24 -19.72
C TYR A 169 6.76 -14.12 -21.00
N LYS A 170 6.65 -12.91 -21.52
CA LYS A 170 6.19 -12.64 -22.89
C LYS A 170 7.29 -11.91 -23.65
N THR A 171 7.30 -12.07 -24.98
CA THR A 171 8.25 -11.37 -25.86
C THR A 171 8.14 -9.84 -25.63
N GLY A 172 9.23 -9.17 -25.28
CA GLY A 172 9.25 -7.74 -24.88
C GLY A 172 9.76 -7.45 -23.45
N ASP A 173 9.85 -8.47 -22.58
CA ASP A 173 10.34 -8.35 -21.20
C ASP A 173 11.89 -8.47 -21.08
N GLU A 174 12.61 -8.50 -22.21
CA GLU A 174 14.07 -8.70 -22.25
C GLU A 174 14.84 -7.67 -21.42
N ILE A 175 14.32 -6.43 -21.35
CA ILE A 175 14.95 -5.31 -20.63
C ILE A 175 14.98 -5.56 -19.12
N ILE A 176 13.96 -6.20 -18.55
CA ILE A 176 13.89 -6.49 -17.11
C ILE A 176 14.89 -7.59 -16.75
N ILE A 177 14.98 -8.62 -17.58
CA ILE A 177 15.97 -9.69 -17.43
C ILE A 177 17.39 -9.12 -17.58
N GLU A 178 17.64 -8.30 -18.60
CA GLU A 178 18.94 -7.66 -18.81
C GLU A 178 19.32 -6.74 -17.64
N TYR A 179 18.37 -5.97 -17.09
CA TYR A 179 18.58 -5.14 -15.92
C TYR A 179 18.92 -5.97 -14.67
N LEU A 180 18.22 -7.08 -14.45
CA LEU A 180 18.48 -8.03 -13.36
C LEU A 180 19.87 -8.67 -13.46
N LEU A 181 20.24 -9.12 -14.66
CA LEU A 181 21.57 -9.67 -14.96
C LEU A 181 22.68 -8.62 -14.78
N ASN A 182 22.40 -7.36 -15.11
CA ASN A 182 23.36 -6.27 -15.00
C ASN A 182 23.57 -5.77 -13.55
N ILE A 183 22.56 -5.84 -12.67
CA ILE A 183 22.71 -5.45 -11.25
C ILE A 183 23.68 -6.37 -10.50
N LYS A 184 23.80 -7.64 -10.91
CA LYS A 184 24.73 -8.59 -10.28
C LYS A 184 25.53 -9.37 -11.32
N LYS A 185 26.53 -8.71 -11.90
CA LYS A 185 27.57 -9.37 -12.72
C LYS A 185 28.28 -10.54 -12.02
N ASP A 186 28.20 -10.61 -10.69
CA ASP A 186 28.86 -11.63 -9.86
C ASP A 186 27.93 -12.75 -9.36
N ILE A 187 26.62 -12.74 -9.69
CA ILE A 187 25.73 -13.86 -9.32
C ILE A 187 25.47 -14.74 -10.54
N ASN A 188 26.01 -15.96 -10.47
CA ASN A 188 25.72 -16.99 -11.45
C ASN A 188 24.33 -17.61 -11.16
N ILE A 189 23.29 -17.01 -11.74
CA ILE A 189 21.88 -17.42 -11.59
C ILE A 189 21.67 -18.90 -11.92
N LEU A 190 22.40 -19.45 -12.90
CA LEU A 190 22.31 -20.86 -13.26
C LEU A 190 22.77 -21.79 -12.13
N PHE A 191 23.74 -21.36 -11.31
CA PHE A 191 24.23 -22.15 -10.19
C PHE A 191 23.29 -22.09 -8.98
N THR A 192 22.51 -21.01 -8.83
CA THR A 192 21.59 -20.84 -7.69
C THR A 192 20.22 -21.49 -7.92
N CYS A 193 19.77 -21.62 -9.18
CA CYS A 193 18.50 -22.28 -9.50
C CYS A 193 18.62 -23.81 -9.65
N TYR A 194 19.82 -24.34 -9.88
CA TYR A 194 20.03 -25.76 -10.24
C TYR A 194 21.21 -26.44 -9.50
N GLY A 195 21.82 -25.78 -8.52
CA GLY A 195 22.96 -26.28 -7.74
C GLY A 195 22.58 -26.88 -6.40
#